data_AF-A0A375YB58-F1
#
_entry.id   AF-A0A375YB58-F1
#
_cell.length_a   1.000
_cell.length_b   1.000
_cell.length_c   1.000
_cell.angle_alpha   90.00
_cell.angle_beta   90.00
_cell.angle_gamma   90.00
#
_symmetry.space_group_name_H-M   'P 1'
#
loop_
_entity.id
_entity.type
_entity.pdbx_description
1 polymer ?
#
loop_
_entity_poly.entity_id
_entity_poly.type
_entity_poly.pdbx_seq_one_letter_code
_entity_poly.pdbx_strand_id
1 'polypeptide(L)'
;MTVYTLDLDKVHQTIRAALVEQVLPAVATEPARGELHAVIEMLDNLSPRLSWDSAGVSESVSRTRDLAAAVGAESTVAGDGIDALAAERRAIAEKLAGAYAEGADPSVVSAVAQFSAADIRVEISRGLLPGLPG
;
A
#
# COMPACT_ATOMS: atom_id res chain seq x y z
N MET A 1 -18.29 10.50 -7.94
CA MET A 1 -18.24 9.12 -8.48
C MET A 1 -18.14 8.18 -7.30
N THR A 2 -19.11 7.30 -7.10
CA THR A 2 -19.05 6.23 -6.10
C THR A 2 -18.05 5.19 -6.58
N VAL A 3 -16.88 5.14 -5.94
CA VAL A 3 -15.94 4.03 -6.11
C VAL A 3 -16.65 2.80 -5.55
N TYR A 4 -17.06 1.89 -6.43
CA TYR A 4 -17.32 0.53 -5.99
C TYR A 4 -15.98 0.01 -5.51
N THR A 5 -15.79 -0.04 -4.18
CA THR A 5 -14.62 -0.65 -3.57
C THR A 5 -14.67 -2.12 -3.97
N LEU A 6 -14.00 -2.44 -5.06
CA LEU A 6 -13.88 -3.78 -5.59
C LEU A 6 -13.10 -4.55 -4.55
N ASP A 7 -13.79 -5.44 -3.84
CA ASP A 7 -13.20 -6.31 -2.84
C ASP A 7 -12.27 -7.28 -3.56
N LEU A 8 -11.00 -6.89 -3.67
CA LEU A 8 -9.98 -7.59 -4.45
C LEU A 8 -9.77 -9.02 -3.94
N ASP A 9 -9.95 -9.25 -2.64
CA ASP A 9 -9.92 -10.57 -2.05
C ASP A 9 -11.09 -11.43 -2.56
N LYS A 10 -12.31 -10.88 -2.61
CA LYS A 10 -13.45 -11.60 -3.21
C LYS A 10 -13.27 -11.86 -4.70
N VAL A 11 -12.73 -10.89 -5.45
CA VAL A 11 -12.46 -11.09 -6.88
C VAL A 11 -11.41 -12.16 -7.10
N HIS A 12 -10.33 -12.14 -6.32
CA HIS A 12 -9.31 -13.17 -6.36
C HIS A 12 -9.91 -14.55 -6.02
N GLN A 13 -10.64 -14.68 -4.91
CA GLN A 13 -11.31 -15.92 -4.53
C GLN A 13 -12.24 -16.42 -5.63
N THR A 14 -13.01 -15.52 -6.26
CA THR A 14 -13.93 -15.86 -7.36
C THR A 14 -13.18 -16.35 -8.60
N ILE A 15 -12.12 -15.65 -9.02
CA ILE A 15 -11.29 -16.05 -10.16
C ILE A 15 -10.63 -17.41 -9.89
N ARG A 16 -10.04 -17.58 -8.71
CA ARG A 16 -9.43 -18.83 -8.29
C ARG A 16 -10.42 -19.99 -8.31
N ALA A 17 -11.60 -19.80 -7.72
CA ALA A 17 -12.65 -20.80 -7.71
C ALA A 17 -13.09 -21.17 -9.13
N ALA A 18 -13.30 -20.18 -10.01
CA ALA A 18 -13.63 -20.45 -11.41
C ALA A 18 -12.52 -21.24 -12.13
N LEU A 19 -11.25 -20.87 -11.91
CA LEU A 19 -10.11 -21.57 -12.51
C LEU A 19 -10.01 -23.02 -12.03
N VAL A 20 -10.20 -23.30 -10.73
CA VAL A 20 -10.09 -24.63 -10.14
C VAL A 20 -11.31 -25.50 -10.45
N GLU A 21 -12.51 -24.96 -10.30
CA GLU A 21 -13.76 -25.74 -10.32
C GLU A 21 -14.34 -25.87 -11.73
N GLN A 22 -14.04 -24.93 -12.64
CA GLN A 22 -14.65 -24.88 -13.97
C GLN A 22 -13.62 -25.02 -15.09
N VAL A 23 -12.50 -24.29 -15.02
CA VAL A 23 -11.53 -24.26 -16.12
C VAL A 23 -10.61 -25.48 -16.09
N LEU A 24 -10.00 -25.79 -14.94
CA LEU A 24 -9.06 -26.91 -14.80
C LEU A 24 -9.64 -28.26 -15.26
N PRO A 25 -10.90 -28.64 -14.90
CA PRO A 25 -11.50 -29.88 -15.38
C PRO A 25 -11.80 -29.90 -16.88
N ALA A 26 -11.95 -28.72 -17.51
CA ALA A 26 -12.25 -28.58 -18.93
C ALA A 26 -10.98 -28.59 -19.82
N VAL A 27 -9.78 -28.55 -19.25
CA VAL A 27 -8.53 -28.56 -20.02
C VAL A 27 -8.20 -29.96 -20.51
N ALA A 28 -8.18 -30.13 -21.84
CA ALA A 28 -8.06 -31.43 -22.48
C ALA A 28 -6.66 -32.08 -22.37
N THR A 29 -5.59 -31.29 -22.28
CA THR A 29 -4.21 -31.81 -22.34
C THR A 29 -3.49 -31.71 -21.00
N GLU A 30 -2.71 -32.75 -20.65
CA GLU A 30 -1.90 -32.76 -19.42
C GLU A 30 -0.91 -31.59 -19.33
N PRO A 31 -0.18 -31.21 -20.41
CA PRO A 31 0.73 -30.06 -20.33
C PRO A 31 0.00 -28.75 -20.02
N ALA A 32 -1.16 -28.50 -20.64
CA ALA A 32 -1.94 -27.30 -20.36
C ALA A 32 -2.55 -27.30 -18.96
N ARG A 33 -2.89 -28.48 -18.40
CA ARG A 33 -3.28 -28.60 -16.99
C ARG A 33 -2.13 -28.26 -16.06
N GLY A 34 -0.91 -28.72 -16.35
CA GLY A 34 0.29 -28.37 -15.61
C GLY A 34 0.57 -26.86 -15.61
N GLU A 35 0.49 -26.21 -16.78
CA GLU A 35 0.63 -24.76 -16.89
C GLU A 35 -0.46 -24.01 -16.11
N LEU A 36 -1.71 -24.46 -16.18
CA LEU A 36 -2.82 -23.85 -15.43
C LEU A 36 -2.65 -24.02 -13.91
N HIS A 37 -2.13 -25.15 -13.45
CA HIS A 37 -1.77 -25.33 -12.03
C HIS A 37 -0.70 -24.32 -11.60
N ALA A 38 0.35 -24.12 -12.39
CA ALA A 38 1.38 -23.12 -12.10
C ALA A 38 0.81 -21.69 -12.05
N VAL A 39 -0.16 -21.36 -12.91
CA VAL A 39 -0.87 -20.07 -12.87
C VAL A 39 -1.70 -19.93 -11.59
N ILE A 40 -2.44 -20.96 -11.18
CA ILE A 40 -3.21 -20.94 -9.93
C ILE A 40 -2.29 -20.78 -8.72
N GLU A 41 -1.15 -21.48 -8.70
CA GLU A 41 -0.14 -21.32 -7.64
C GLU A 41 0.45 -19.91 -7.63
N MET A 42 0.72 -19.32 -8.80
CA MET A 42 1.19 -17.95 -8.88
C MET A 42 0.14 -16.95 -8.36
N LEU A 43 -1.14 -17.17 -8.65
CA LEU A 43 -2.24 -16.37 -8.10
C LEU A 43 -2.34 -16.53 -6.58
N ASP A 44 -2.27 -17.74 -6.05
CA ASP A 44 -2.28 -18.01 -4.61
C ASP A 44 -1.11 -17.29 -3.90
N ASN A 45 0.06 -17.24 -4.53
CA ASN A 45 1.23 -16.50 -4.05
C ASN A 45 1.10 -14.97 -4.17
N LEU A 46 0.20 -14.47 -5.02
CA LEU A 46 -0.15 -13.05 -5.09
C LEU A 46 -1.15 -12.64 -4.02
N SER A 47 -1.95 -13.56 -3.45
CA SER A 47 -2.95 -13.22 -2.42
C SER A 47 -2.35 -12.46 -1.23
N PRO A 48 -1.22 -12.88 -0.63
CA PRO A 48 -0.60 -12.15 0.49
C PRO A 48 0.02 -10.82 0.08
N ARG A 49 0.24 -10.59 -1.22
CA ARG A 49 0.79 -9.34 -1.76
C ARG A 49 -0.31 -8.36 -2.19
N LEU A 50 -1.48 -8.90 -2.51
CA LEU A 50 -2.70 -8.17 -2.85
C LEU A 50 -3.56 -7.87 -1.62
N SER A 51 -3.38 -8.62 -0.51
CA SER A 51 -3.93 -8.26 0.79
C SER A 51 -3.25 -6.97 1.23
N TRP A 52 -3.86 -5.85 0.85
CA TRP A 52 -3.43 -4.55 1.33
C TRP A 52 -3.45 -4.60 2.86
N ASP A 53 -2.30 -4.34 3.48
CA ASP A 53 -2.20 -4.13 4.92
C ASP A 53 -2.94 -2.83 5.27
N SER A 54 -4.27 -2.93 5.31
CA SER A 54 -5.17 -1.81 5.57
C SER A 54 -4.82 -1.16 6.90
N ALA A 55 -4.51 -1.96 7.92
CA ALA A 55 -4.02 -1.47 9.21
C ALA A 55 -2.71 -0.68 9.07
N GLY A 56 -1.74 -1.18 8.31
CA GLY A 56 -0.49 -0.46 8.06
C GLY A 56 -0.66 0.80 7.20
N VAL A 57 -1.63 0.84 6.30
CA VAL A 57 -1.99 2.07 5.56
C VAL A 57 -2.62 3.07 6.51
N SER A 58 -3.56 2.65 7.36
CA SER A 58 -4.17 3.49 8.39
C SER A 58 -3.16 4.08 9.35
N GLU A 59 -2.20 3.28 9.80
CA GLU A 59 -1.09 3.75 10.62
C GLU A 59 -0.23 4.78 9.88
N SER A 60 0.06 4.55 8.60
CA SER A 60 0.80 5.50 7.77
C SER A 60 0.05 6.82 7.58
N VAL A 61 -1.27 6.78 7.38
CA VAL A 61 -2.13 7.96 7.32
C VAL A 61 -2.07 8.74 8.64
N SER A 62 -2.19 8.06 9.78
CA SER A 62 -2.10 8.67 11.10
C SER A 62 -0.74 9.36 11.31
N ARG A 63 0.37 8.67 11.06
CA ARG A 63 1.72 9.24 11.19
C ARG A 63 1.94 10.44 10.27
N THR A 64 1.37 10.40 9.07
CA THR A 64 1.46 11.51 8.12
C THR A 64 0.66 12.72 8.59
N ARG A 65 -0.52 12.52 9.20
CA ARG A 65 -1.29 13.61 9.83
C ARG A 65 -0.56 14.25 11.00
N ASP A 66 0.08 13.45 11.84
CA ASP A 66 0.87 13.97 12.95
C ASP A 66 2.02 14.85 12.45
N LEU A 67 2.70 14.43 11.36
CA LEU A 67 3.70 15.27 10.69
C LEU A 67 3.08 16.54 10.11
N ALA A 68 1.96 16.44 9.40
CA ALA A 68 1.28 17.59 8.80
C ALA A 68 0.93 18.65 9.88
N ALA A 69 0.40 18.21 11.02
CA ALA A 69 0.13 19.08 12.16
C ALA A 69 1.41 19.72 12.72
N ALA A 70 2.50 18.95 12.86
CA ALA A 70 3.78 19.45 13.38
C ALA A 70 4.43 20.50 12.48
N VAL A 71 4.26 20.41 11.15
CA VAL A 71 4.79 21.40 10.19
C VAL A 71 3.79 22.52 9.86
N GLY A 72 2.60 22.52 10.47
CA GLY A 72 1.54 23.49 10.19
C GLY A 72 1.02 23.42 8.75
N ALA A 73 0.97 22.21 8.18
CA ALA A 73 0.26 21.93 6.94
C ALA A 73 -1.21 21.65 7.25
N GLU A 74 -2.11 22.39 6.62
CA GLU A 74 -3.55 22.15 6.79
C GLU A 74 -3.97 20.94 5.94
N SER A 75 -4.43 19.87 6.61
CA SER A 75 -5.11 18.78 5.93
C SER A 75 -6.58 19.10 5.75
N THR A 76 -7.07 18.90 4.53
CA THR A 76 -8.47 19.11 4.16
C THR A 76 -9.23 17.80 3.95
N VAL A 77 -8.55 16.65 4.08
CA VAL A 77 -9.11 15.34 3.69
C VAL A 77 -9.39 14.47 4.90
N ALA A 78 -10.68 14.33 5.23
CA ALA A 78 -11.16 13.34 6.18
C ALA A 78 -11.20 11.95 5.53
N GLY A 79 -10.76 10.91 6.27
CA GLY A 79 -10.83 9.53 5.82
C GLY A 79 -9.57 8.73 6.09
N ASP A 80 -9.46 7.58 5.43
CA ASP A 80 -8.37 6.63 5.59
C ASP A 80 -8.05 5.96 4.24
N GLY A 81 -6.96 5.21 4.16
CA GLY A 81 -6.50 4.56 2.93
C GLY A 81 -5.53 5.43 2.11
N ILE A 82 -5.25 4.97 0.89
CA ILE A 82 -4.18 5.55 0.05
C ILE A 82 -4.50 6.96 -0.42
N ASP A 83 -5.77 7.27 -0.70
CA ASP A 83 -6.15 8.61 -1.15
C ASP A 83 -5.97 9.63 -0.02
N ALA A 84 -6.31 9.25 1.21
CA ALA A 84 -6.02 10.06 2.40
C ALA A 84 -4.49 10.22 2.56
N LEU A 85 -3.72 9.12 2.49
CA LEU A 85 -2.26 9.18 2.60
C LEU A 85 -1.63 10.09 1.53
N ALA A 86 -2.09 10.00 0.30
CA ALA A 86 -1.59 10.79 -0.82
C ALA A 86 -1.94 12.28 -0.67
N ALA A 87 -3.13 12.59 -0.18
CA ALA A 87 -3.54 13.95 0.12
C ALA A 87 -2.70 14.58 1.25
N GLU A 88 -2.51 13.85 2.35
CA GLU A 88 -1.71 14.29 3.50
C GLU A 88 -0.24 14.55 3.10
N ARG A 89 0.36 13.62 2.33
CA ARG A 89 1.74 13.78 1.83
C ARG A 89 1.88 14.97 0.88
N ARG A 90 0.85 15.29 0.09
CA ARG A 90 0.84 16.46 -0.79
C ARG A 90 0.81 17.76 0.02
N ALA A 91 -0.04 17.86 1.04
CA ALA A 91 -0.13 19.03 1.91
C ALA A 91 1.22 19.33 2.60
N ILE A 92 1.91 18.28 3.08
CA ILE A 92 3.26 18.42 3.63
C ILE A 92 4.24 18.90 2.56
N ALA A 93 4.24 18.31 1.37
CA ALA A 93 5.16 18.69 0.30
C ALA A 93 5.00 20.16 -0.13
N GLU A 94 3.77 20.67 -0.20
CA GLU A 94 3.48 22.08 -0.49
C GLU A 94 4.00 23.01 0.61
N LYS A 95 3.80 22.64 1.88
CA LYS A 95 4.33 23.40 3.02
C LYS A 95 5.86 23.45 3.03
N LEU A 96 6.50 22.31 2.72
CA LEU A 96 7.95 22.23 2.62
C LEU A 96 8.49 23.06 1.46
N ALA A 97 7.84 23.02 0.29
CA ALA A 97 8.23 23.83 -0.86
C ALA A 97 8.21 25.34 -0.52
N GLY A 98 7.20 25.81 0.22
CA GLY A 98 7.14 27.18 0.72
C GLY A 98 8.28 27.50 1.71
N ALA A 99 8.53 26.62 2.68
CA ALA A 99 9.59 26.82 3.67
C ALA A 99 11.01 26.88 3.06
N TYR A 100 11.27 26.11 1.99
CA TYR A 100 12.55 26.18 1.28
C TYR A 100 12.73 27.48 0.48
N ALA A 101 11.66 28.09 -0.01
CA ALA A 101 11.71 29.35 -0.74
C ALA A 101 11.94 30.57 0.17
N GLU A 102 11.46 30.51 1.42
CA GLU A 102 11.48 31.62 2.38
C GLU A 102 12.64 31.55 3.39
N GLY A 103 13.41 30.47 3.37
CA GLY A 103 14.46 30.17 4.35
C GLY A 103 13.95 29.13 5.35
N ALA A 104 14.62 27.97 5.39
CA ALA A 104 14.10 26.80 6.10
C ALA A 104 14.03 27.02 7.62
N ASP A 105 12.83 26.93 8.17
CA ASP A 105 12.59 26.90 9.62
C ASP A 105 13.24 25.62 10.21
N PRO A 106 14.15 25.73 11.20
CA PRO A 106 14.78 24.59 11.85
C PRO A 106 13.79 23.57 12.45
N SER A 107 12.60 24.00 12.87
CA SER A 107 11.55 23.12 13.40
C SER A 107 10.96 22.21 12.33
N VAL A 108 10.75 22.75 11.12
CA VAL A 108 10.26 22.01 9.94
C VAL A 108 11.30 20.98 9.49
N VAL A 109 12.58 21.35 9.48
CA VAL A 109 13.69 20.43 9.15
C VAL A 109 13.76 19.27 10.16
N SER A 110 13.60 19.55 11.46
CA SER A 110 13.62 18.52 12.50
C SER A 110 12.45 17.54 12.37
N ALA A 111 11.23 18.04 12.09
CA ALA A 111 10.04 17.21 11.91
C ALA A 111 10.16 16.27 10.70
N VAL A 112 10.66 16.77 9.57
CA VAL A 112 10.90 15.95 8.36
C VAL A 112 11.98 14.89 8.61
N ALA A 113 13.07 15.25 9.31
CA ALA A 113 14.13 14.30 9.63
C ALA A 113 13.64 13.15 10.52
N GLN A 114 12.83 13.45 11.54
CA GLN A 114 12.24 12.43 12.42
C GLN A 114 11.27 11.51 11.68
N PHE A 115 10.40 12.08 10.83
CA PHE A 115 9.49 11.30 9.99
C PHE A 115 10.25 10.40 9.02
N SER A 116 11.25 10.93 8.33
CA SER A 116 12.06 10.18 7.36
C SER A 116 12.81 9.04 8.05
N ALA A 117 13.34 9.25 9.25
CA ALA A 117 14.00 8.20 10.03
C ALA A 117 13.03 7.11 10.53
N ALA A 118 11.76 7.42 10.75
CA ALA A 118 10.73 6.45 11.09
C ALA A 118 10.24 5.69 9.85
N ASP A 119 10.04 6.38 8.72
CA ASP A 119 9.60 5.80 7.45
C ASP A 119 10.65 4.85 6.87
N ILE A 120 11.93 5.26 6.87
CA ILE A 120 13.05 4.41 6.45
C ILE A 120 13.15 3.16 7.33
N ARG A 121 12.93 3.25 8.65
CA ARG A 121 12.93 2.07 9.52
C ARG A 121 11.80 1.10 9.18
N VAL A 122 10.62 1.61 8.86
CA VAL A 122 9.48 0.79 8.44
C VAL A 122 9.74 0.14 7.09
N GLU A 123 10.22 0.90 6.09
CA GLU A 123 10.56 0.38 4.76
C GLU A 123 11.70 -0.66 4.81
N ILE A 124 12.75 -0.40 5.60
CA ILE A 124 13.82 -1.38 5.83
C ILE A 124 13.27 -2.63 6.54
N SER A 125 12.41 -2.49 7.55
CA SER A 125 11.83 -3.66 8.24
C SER A 125 10.93 -4.51 7.35
N ARG A 126 10.22 -3.88 6.39
CA ARG A 126 9.38 -4.58 5.39
C ARG A 126 10.21 -5.16 4.26
N GLY A 127 11.25 -4.47 3.79
CA GLY A 127 12.20 -4.98 2.81
C GLY A 127 13.13 -6.09 3.35
N LEU A 128 13.29 -6.17 4.68
CA LEU A 128 13.99 -7.23 5.39
C LEU A 128 13.07 -8.36 5.89
N LEU A 129 11.75 -8.32 5.62
CA LEU A 129 10.91 -9.51 5.78
C LEU A 129 11.43 -10.58 4.83
N PRO A 130 12.01 -11.69 5.33
CA PRO A 130 12.64 -12.68 4.47
C PRO A 130 11.56 -13.34 3.61
N GLY A 131 11.63 -13.14 2.30
CA GLY A 131 11.13 -14.08 1.30
C GLY A 131 12.07 -15.28 1.15
N LEU A 132 12.56 -15.85 2.25
CA LEU A 132 13.36 -17.07 2.23
C LEU A 132 12.46 -18.26 2.61
N PRO A 133 12.53 -19.37 1.87
CA PRO A 133 11.82 -20.59 2.24
C PRO A 133 12.32 -21.06 3.61
N GLY A 134 11.37 -21.29 4.51
CA GLY A 134 11.50 -22.20 5.64
C GLY A 134 10.97 -23.57 5.25
#